data_AF-A0A7C4I206-F1
#
_entry.id   AF-A0A7C4I206-F1
#
_cell.length_a   1.000
_cell.length_b   1.000
_cell.length_c   1.000
_cell.angle_alpha   90.00
_cell.angle_beta   90.00
_cell.angle_gamma   90.00
#
_symmetry.space_group_name_H-M   'P 1'
#
loop_
_entity.id
_entity.type
_entity.pdbx_description
1 polymer ?
#
loop_
_entity_poly.entity_id
_entity_poly.type
_entity_poly.pdbx_seq_one_letter_code
_entity_poly.pdbx_strand_id
1 'polypeptide(L)'
;MVKKPSSGQARILEAVIAAILMFITFSAAFFMLFSSERVFKQEAVDLNRLAHNILHRLAESGVIDEALKDGEADAGKLMSAIQSLLPQNIYFNMTISGGDLSQPISVSNAPQNIFEESGEVASASIIYTSKRGLIYWLTLKLTRAGLV
;
A
#
# COMPACT_ATOMS: atom_id res chain seq x y z
N MET A 1 -12.93 4.79 70.17
CA MET A 1 -13.12 3.38 69.78
C MET A 1 -12.96 3.30 68.26
N VAL A 2 -11.79 2.91 67.77
CA VAL A 2 -11.48 2.88 66.33
C VAL A 2 -11.90 1.52 65.78
N LYS A 3 -12.96 1.48 64.96
CA LYS A 3 -13.39 0.24 64.28
C LYS A 3 -12.32 -0.18 63.28
N LYS A 4 -11.67 -1.32 63.51
CA LYS A 4 -10.84 -1.98 62.49
C LYS A 4 -11.74 -2.37 61.31
N PRO A 5 -11.42 -1.98 60.06
CA PRO A 5 -12.19 -2.42 58.90
C PRO A 5 -12.06 -3.94 58.76
N SER A 6 -13.20 -4.62 58.56
CA SER A 6 -13.26 -6.06 58.35
C SER A 6 -12.60 -6.41 57.00
N SER A 7 -11.73 -7.43 57.00
CA SER A 7 -10.92 -7.87 55.83
C SER A 7 -11.71 -8.13 54.55
N GLY A 8 -13.02 -8.41 54.65
CA GLY A 8 -13.91 -8.58 53.49
C GLY A 8 -14.15 -7.29 52.69
N GLN A 9 -14.22 -6.12 53.34
CA GLN A 9 -14.41 -4.84 52.64
C GLN A 9 -13.18 -4.46 51.80
N ALA A 10 -11.99 -4.79 52.29
CA ALA A 10 -10.74 -4.59 51.55
C ALA A 10 -10.70 -5.45 50.27
N ARG A 11 -11.13 -6.71 50.34
CA ARG A 11 -11.21 -7.61 49.17
C ARG A 11 -12.20 -7.14 48.11
N ILE A 12 -13.35 -6.58 48.54
CA ILE A 12 -14.34 -6.02 47.61
C ILE A 12 -13.78 -4.78 46.92
N LEU A 13 -13.14 -3.89 47.68
CA LEU A 13 -12.51 -2.70 47.12
C LEU A 13 -11.41 -3.06 46.10
N GLU A 14 -10.58 -4.05 46.42
CA GLU A 14 -9.56 -4.57 45.52
C GLU A 14 -10.14 -5.16 44.24
N ALA A 15 -11.20 -5.97 44.32
CA ALA A 15 -11.87 -6.53 43.16
C ALA A 15 -12.48 -5.44 42.25
N VAL A 16 -13.04 -4.38 42.84
CA VAL A 16 -13.58 -3.24 42.09
C VAL A 16 -12.46 -2.46 41.39
N ILE A 17 -11.35 -2.20 42.07
CA ILE A 17 -10.18 -1.53 41.46
C ILE A 17 -9.62 -2.39 40.33
N ALA A 18 -9.48 -3.71 40.53
CA ALA A 18 -9.01 -4.63 39.51
C ALA A 18 -9.94 -4.67 38.29
N ALA A 19 -11.26 -4.66 38.49
CA ALA A 19 -12.24 -4.61 37.41
C ALA A 19 -12.14 -3.31 36.60
N ILE A 20 -11.94 -2.16 37.26
CA ILE A 20 -11.75 -0.87 36.59
C ILE A 20 -10.45 -0.87 35.79
N LEU A 21 -9.35 -1.37 36.37
CA LEU A 21 -8.07 -1.46 35.68
C LEU A 21 -8.14 -2.38 34.46
N MET A 22 -8.82 -3.53 34.57
CA MET A 22 -9.08 -4.42 33.45
C MET A 22 -9.89 -3.71 32.37
N PHE A 23 -10.97 -3.02 32.73
CA PHE A 23 -11.80 -2.29 31.77
C PHE A 23 -11.01 -1.22 31.00
N ILE A 24 -10.20 -0.43 31.70
CA ILE A 24 -9.35 0.60 31.06
C ILE A 24 -8.32 -0.05 30.13
N THR A 25 -7.67 -1.12 30.59
CA THR A 25 -6.64 -1.82 29.80
C THR A 25 -7.25 -2.43 28.54
N PHE A 26 -8.40 -3.09 28.65
CA PHE A 26 -9.12 -3.63 27.50
C PHE A 26 -9.58 -2.52 26.56
N SER A 27 -10.13 -1.41 27.08
CA SER A 27 -10.56 -0.28 26.25
C SER A 27 -9.40 0.34 25.49
N ALA A 28 -8.24 0.52 26.13
CA ALA A 28 -7.05 1.06 25.49
C ALA A 28 -6.49 0.11 24.42
N ALA A 29 -6.41 -1.19 24.72
CA ALA A 29 -5.98 -2.20 23.76
C ALA A 29 -6.91 -2.25 22.54
N PHE A 30 -8.22 -2.23 22.78
CA PHE A 30 -9.22 -2.22 21.71
C PHE A 30 -9.12 -0.94 20.86
N PHE A 31 -8.97 0.23 21.49
CA PHE A 31 -8.78 1.48 20.76
C PHE A 31 -7.54 1.45 19.85
N MET A 32 -6.41 0.94 20.36
CA MET A 32 -5.18 0.81 19.56
C MET A 32 -5.35 -0.14 18.39
N LEU A 33 -5.96 -1.31 18.59
CA LEU A 33 -6.18 -2.31 17.53
C LEU A 33 -7.09 -1.77 16.41
N PHE A 34 -8.23 -1.18 16.77
CA PHE A 34 -9.20 -0.70 15.78
C PHE A 34 -8.76 0.61 15.08
N SER A 35 -8.02 1.48 15.77
CA SER A 35 -7.45 2.67 15.15
C SER A 35 -6.42 2.28 14.09
N SER A 36 -5.60 1.27 14.39
CA SER A 36 -4.56 0.77 13.48
C SER A 36 -5.16 0.21 12.19
N GLU A 37 -6.16 -0.69 12.29
CA GLU A 37 -6.83 -1.25 11.10
C GLU A 37 -7.47 -0.20 10.19
N ARG A 38 -8.05 0.87 10.76
CA ARG A 38 -8.68 1.93 9.98
C ARG A 38 -7.65 2.77 9.23
N VAL A 39 -6.52 3.06 9.87
CA VAL A 39 -5.41 3.78 9.22
C VAL A 39 -4.86 2.95 8.06
N PHE A 40 -4.55 1.68 8.28
CA PHE A 40 -4.06 0.80 7.21
C PHE A 40 -5.04 0.67 6.04
N LYS A 41 -6.35 0.50 6.31
CA LYS A 41 -7.36 0.47 5.23
C LYS A 41 -7.42 1.78 4.44
N GLN A 42 -7.29 2.92 5.10
CA GLN A 42 -7.31 4.22 4.43
C GLN A 42 -6.04 4.43 3.59
N GLU A 43 -4.88 4.04 4.10
CA GLU A 43 -3.60 4.15 3.40
C GLU A 43 -3.54 3.27 2.15
N ALA A 44 -4.03 2.03 2.23
CA ALA A 44 -4.16 1.15 1.06
C ALA A 44 -5.09 1.76 -0.01
N VAL A 45 -6.19 2.40 0.40
CA VAL A 45 -7.11 3.10 -0.52
C VAL A 45 -6.42 4.29 -1.19
N ASP A 46 -5.67 5.08 -0.44
CA ASP A 46 -4.95 6.24 -0.99
C ASP A 46 -3.83 5.82 -1.95
N LEU A 47 -3.13 4.72 -1.63
CA LEU A 47 -2.10 4.16 -2.50
C LEU A 47 -2.70 3.57 -3.80
N ASN A 48 -3.88 2.97 -3.72
CA ASN A 48 -4.60 2.48 -4.91
C ASN A 48 -5.09 3.64 -5.80
N ARG A 49 -5.59 4.73 -5.21
CA ARG A 49 -5.91 5.96 -5.94
C ARG A 49 -4.68 6.54 -6.62
N LEU A 50 -3.54 6.57 -5.94
CA LEU A 50 -2.27 7.01 -6.51
C LEU A 50 -1.87 6.15 -7.72
N ALA A 51 -1.96 4.82 -7.60
CA ALA A 51 -1.63 3.90 -8.69
C ALA A 51 -2.51 4.14 -9.94
N HIS A 52 -3.82 4.32 -9.76
CA HIS A 52 -4.72 4.66 -10.88
C HIS A 52 -4.40 6.03 -11.50
N ASN A 53 -4.12 7.04 -10.67
CA ASN A 53 -3.76 8.37 -11.16
C ASN A 53 -2.47 8.36 -11.98
N ILE A 54 -1.47 7.57 -11.57
CA ILE A 54 -0.21 7.42 -12.29
C ILE A 54 -0.45 6.72 -13.62
N LEU A 55 -1.17 5.59 -13.63
CA LEU A 55 -1.49 4.87 -14.86
C LEU A 55 -2.25 5.76 -15.86
N HIS A 56 -3.20 6.56 -15.36
CA HIS A 56 -3.93 7.52 -16.18
C HIS A 56 -3.02 8.59 -16.77
N ARG A 57 -2.13 9.21 -15.97
CA ARG A 57 -1.16 10.20 -16.45
C ARG A 57 -0.17 9.63 -17.46
N LEU A 58 0.28 8.38 -17.27
CA LEU A 58 1.15 7.69 -18.22
C LEU A 58 0.44 7.45 -19.56
N ALA A 59 -0.84 7.07 -19.53
CA ALA A 59 -1.65 6.92 -20.72
C ALA A 59 -1.86 8.24 -21.47
N GLU A 60 -2.16 9.33 -20.74
CA GLU A 60 -2.39 10.64 -21.35
C GLU A 60 -1.10 11.28 -21.91
N SER A 61 0.02 11.10 -21.23
CA SER A 61 1.31 11.68 -21.66
C SER A 61 1.87 11.05 -22.93
N GLY A 62 1.36 9.88 -23.34
CA GLY A 62 1.89 9.14 -24.49
C GLY A 62 3.27 8.52 -24.26
N VAL A 63 3.80 8.57 -23.02
CA VAL A 63 5.11 8.00 -22.68
C VAL A 63 5.16 6.50 -22.98
N ILE A 64 4.03 5.79 -22.86
CA ILE A 64 3.94 4.36 -23.17
C ILE A 64 4.19 4.10 -24.67
N ASP A 65 3.57 4.89 -25.56
CA ASP A 65 3.81 4.78 -27.01
C ASP A 65 5.28 5.06 -27.34
N GLU A 66 5.90 6.03 -26.68
CA GLU A 66 7.28 6.39 -26.92
C GLU A 66 8.29 5.40 -26.34
N ALA A 67 7.95 4.77 -25.21
CA ALA A 67 8.80 3.77 -24.56
C ALA A 67 8.68 2.38 -25.19
N LEU A 68 7.62 2.10 -25.96
CA LEU A 68 7.40 0.81 -26.66
C LEU A 68 7.59 0.93 -28.17
N LYS A 69 8.39 1.91 -28.61
CA LYS A 69 8.54 2.23 -30.02
C LYS A 69 9.26 1.11 -30.76
N ASP A 70 8.67 0.65 -31.85
CA ASP A 70 9.27 -0.31 -32.80
C ASP A 70 9.59 -1.68 -32.21
N GLY A 71 8.82 -2.10 -31.20
CA GLY A 71 8.94 -3.43 -30.59
C GLY A 71 10.09 -3.55 -29.58
N GLU A 72 10.87 -2.50 -29.40
CA GLU A 72 11.92 -2.40 -28.39
C GLU A 72 11.42 -1.56 -27.21
N ALA A 73 11.61 -2.08 -26.00
CA ALA A 73 11.14 -1.46 -24.79
C ALA A 73 12.24 -0.64 -24.12
N ASP A 74 12.06 0.68 -24.05
CA ASP A 74 12.90 1.55 -23.25
C ASP A 74 12.43 1.54 -21.79
N ALA A 75 12.91 0.53 -21.05
CA ALA A 75 12.66 0.39 -19.62
C ALA A 75 13.15 1.60 -18.81
N GLY A 76 14.23 2.28 -19.24
CA GLY A 76 14.78 3.44 -18.54
C GLY A 76 13.88 4.67 -18.63
N LYS A 77 13.26 4.88 -19.81
CA LYS A 77 12.27 5.94 -20.01
C LYS A 77 11.00 5.71 -19.19
N LEU A 78 10.50 4.48 -19.19
CA LEU A 78 9.37 4.07 -18.35
C LEU A 78 9.68 4.27 -16.85
N MET A 79 10.85 3.81 -16.40
CA MET A 79 11.30 3.97 -15.02
C MET A 79 11.33 5.44 -14.61
N SER A 80 11.95 6.28 -15.43
CA SER A 80 12.09 7.72 -15.16
C SER A 80 10.74 8.43 -15.11
N ALA A 81 9.83 8.09 -16.02
CA ALA A 81 8.50 8.68 -16.05
C ALA A 81 7.68 8.33 -14.81
N ILE A 82 7.67 7.04 -14.41
CA ILE A 82 6.97 6.61 -13.20
C ILE A 82 7.58 7.26 -11.96
N GLN A 83 8.91 7.29 -11.86
CA GLN A 83 9.63 7.86 -10.73
C GLN A 83 9.42 9.38 -10.61
N SER A 84 9.22 10.09 -11.72
CA SER A 84 8.88 11.52 -11.70
C SER A 84 7.48 11.83 -11.16
N LEU A 85 6.57 10.85 -11.23
CA LEU A 85 5.18 10.97 -10.75
C LEU A 85 5.01 10.46 -9.31
N LEU A 86 6.03 9.78 -8.78
CA LEU A 86 5.99 9.17 -7.46
C LEU A 86 6.70 10.00 -6.40
N PRO A 87 6.15 10.07 -5.18
CA PRO A 87 6.90 10.44 -3.98
C PRO A 87 8.15 9.57 -3.79
N GLN A 88 9.21 10.15 -3.22
CA GLN A 88 10.51 9.47 -3.03
C GLN A 88 10.46 8.26 -2.08
N ASN A 89 9.41 8.12 -1.28
CA ASN A 89 9.23 7.05 -0.30
C ASN A 89 8.32 5.91 -0.80
N ILE A 90 8.12 5.79 -2.11
CA ILE A 90 7.28 4.74 -2.71
C ILE A 90 8.10 3.85 -3.63
N TYR A 91 8.01 2.57 -3.37
CA TYR A 91 8.45 1.52 -4.27
C TYR A 91 7.35 1.19 -5.26
N PHE A 92 7.74 0.93 -6.50
CA PHE A 92 6.86 0.53 -7.57
C PHE A 92 7.42 -0.66 -8.34
N ASN A 93 6.49 -1.43 -8.90
CA ASN A 93 6.77 -2.42 -9.93
C ASN A 93 5.67 -2.31 -10.99
N MET A 94 6.07 -1.94 -12.19
CA MET A 94 5.19 -1.88 -13.36
C MET A 94 5.46 -3.06 -14.27
N THR A 95 4.41 -3.76 -14.65
CA THR A 95 4.45 -4.83 -15.65
C THR A 95 3.58 -4.44 -16.84
N ILE A 96 4.12 -4.58 -18.04
CA ILE A 96 3.45 -4.34 -19.32
C ILE A 96 3.42 -5.66 -20.08
N SER A 97 2.25 -6.10 -20.49
CA SER A 97 2.07 -7.28 -21.35
C SER A 97 1.12 -6.98 -22.51
N GLY A 98 1.16 -7.80 -23.55
CA GLY A 98 0.32 -7.64 -24.74
C GLY A 98 1.00 -6.89 -25.90
N GLY A 99 0.19 -6.50 -26.88
CA GLY A 99 0.68 -5.99 -28.17
C GLY A 99 1.59 -7.00 -28.87
N ASP A 100 2.65 -6.49 -29.50
CA ASP A 100 3.66 -7.30 -30.20
C ASP A 100 4.84 -7.69 -29.28
N LEU A 101 4.69 -7.57 -27.96
CA LEU A 101 5.75 -7.91 -27.02
C LEU A 101 5.94 -9.42 -26.95
N SER A 102 7.16 -9.88 -27.18
CA SER A 102 7.54 -11.30 -27.06
C SER A 102 7.48 -11.78 -25.61
N GLN A 103 7.76 -10.90 -24.65
CA GLN A 103 7.67 -11.16 -23.21
C GLN A 103 7.16 -9.92 -22.47
N PRO A 104 6.52 -10.09 -21.30
CA PRO A 104 6.15 -8.97 -20.45
C PRO A 104 7.39 -8.17 -20.02
N ILE A 105 7.28 -6.85 -20.09
CA ILE A 105 8.32 -5.94 -19.60
C ILE A 105 8.00 -5.63 -18.15
N SER A 106 8.99 -5.75 -17.27
CA SER A 106 8.85 -5.36 -15.87
C SER A 106 9.88 -4.28 -15.52
N VAL A 107 9.42 -3.20 -14.89
CA VAL A 107 10.25 -2.09 -14.44
C VAL A 107 9.97 -1.85 -12.97
N SER A 108 11.01 -1.89 -12.13
CA SER A 108 10.89 -1.78 -10.68
C SER A 108 12.00 -0.92 -10.11
N ASN A 109 11.70 -0.09 -9.11
CA ASN A 109 12.69 0.58 -8.26
C ASN A 109 12.86 -0.11 -6.89
N ALA A 110 12.15 -1.22 -6.66
CA ALA A 110 12.15 -1.92 -5.39
C ALA A 110 13.23 -3.03 -5.35
N PRO A 111 13.85 -3.26 -4.18
CA PRO A 111 14.58 -4.50 -3.89
C PRO A 111 13.71 -5.75 -4.11
N GLN A 112 14.35 -6.90 -4.32
CA GLN A 112 13.64 -8.19 -4.44
C GLN A 112 12.80 -8.45 -3.18
N ASN A 113 11.62 -9.07 -3.36
CA ASN A 113 10.68 -9.53 -2.32
C ASN A 113 9.92 -8.46 -1.51
N ILE A 114 10.18 -7.16 -1.71
CA ILE A 114 9.47 -6.09 -0.99
C ILE A 114 7.95 -6.14 -1.17
N PHE A 115 7.47 -6.54 -2.36
CA PHE A 115 6.04 -6.68 -2.63
C PHE A 115 5.41 -7.98 -2.09
N GLU A 116 6.22 -8.93 -1.62
CA GLU A 116 5.75 -10.17 -0.99
C GLU A 116 5.77 -10.06 0.54
N GLU A 117 6.73 -9.31 1.07
CA GLU A 117 6.92 -9.09 2.50
C GLU A 117 6.13 -7.91 3.06
N SER A 118 5.78 -6.92 2.23
CA SER A 118 5.05 -5.74 2.69
C SER A 118 3.59 -6.06 3.03
N GLY A 119 3.17 -5.62 4.23
CA GLY A 119 1.77 -5.70 4.65
C GLY A 119 0.81 -4.81 3.84
N GLU A 120 1.34 -3.83 3.09
CA GLU A 120 0.54 -2.91 2.28
C GLU A 120 1.06 -2.81 0.85
N VAL A 121 0.34 -3.45 -0.07
CA VAL A 121 0.60 -3.37 -1.51
C VAL A 121 -0.68 -2.93 -2.21
N ALA A 122 -0.62 -1.79 -2.90
CA ALA A 122 -1.66 -1.40 -3.83
C ALA A 122 -1.33 -1.94 -5.22
N SER A 123 -2.34 -2.40 -5.95
CA SER A 123 -2.18 -2.89 -7.32
C SER A 123 -3.31 -2.35 -8.17
N ALA A 124 -2.96 -1.55 -9.18
CA ALA A 124 -3.89 -1.07 -10.18
C ALA A 124 -3.54 -1.64 -11.55
N SER A 125 -4.55 -1.84 -12.39
CA SER A 125 -4.35 -2.25 -13.77
C SER A 125 -5.27 -1.50 -14.72
N ILE A 126 -4.77 -1.24 -15.93
CA ILE A 126 -5.55 -0.63 -17.02
C ILE A 126 -5.24 -1.32 -18.35
N ILE A 127 -6.22 -1.29 -19.26
CA ILE A 127 -6.01 -1.59 -20.67
C ILE A 127 -5.63 -0.29 -21.36
N TYR A 128 -4.53 -0.31 -22.11
CA TYR A 128 -4.06 0.81 -22.89
C TYR A 128 -4.03 0.46 -24.37
N THR A 129 -4.67 1.27 -25.20
CA THR A 129 -4.62 1.13 -26.66
C THR A 129 -3.65 2.16 -27.21
N SER A 130 -2.59 1.70 -27.85
CA SER A 130 -1.58 2.55 -28.47
C SER A 130 -2.12 3.28 -29.69
N LYS A 131 -1.44 4.34 -30.11
CA LYS A 131 -1.75 5.04 -31.36
C LYS A 131 -1.65 4.15 -32.60
N ARG A 132 -0.93 3.03 -32.50
CA ARG A 132 -0.78 2.03 -33.56
C ARG A 132 -1.90 0.96 -33.54
N GLY A 133 -2.82 1.03 -32.58
CA GLY A 133 -3.90 0.06 -32.42
C GLY A 133 -3.52 -1.20 -31.64
N LEU A 134 -2.34 -1.24 -31.02
CA LEU A 134 -1.92 -2.36 -30.17
C LEU A 134 -2.53 -2.21 -28.78
N ILE A 135 -2.92 -3.32 -28.17
CA ILE A 135 -3.56 -3.35 -26.86
C ILE A 135 -2.55 -3.90 -25.84
N TYR A 136 -2.28 -3.10 -24.82
CA TYR A 136 -1.39 -3.43 -23.72
C TYR A 136 -2.16 -3.52 -22.40
N TRP A 137 -1.77 -4.48 -21.58
CA TRP A 137 -2.21 -4.61 -20.20
C TRP A 137 -1.13 -4.06 -19.29
N LEU A 138 -1.45 -2.98 -18.58
CA LEU A 138 -0.53 -2.31 -17.66
C LEU A 138 -0.93 -2.67 -16.23
N THR A 139 0.02 -3.18 -15.45
CA THR A 139 -0.17 -3.45 -14.03
C THR A 139 0.87 -2.68 -13.24
N LEU A 140 0.43 -1.84 -12.30
CA LEU A 140 1.30 -1.06 -11.42
C LEU A 140 1.05 -1.48 -9.97
N LYS A 141 2.08 -2.01 -9.34
CA LYS A 141 2.12 -2.29 -7.91
C LYS A 141 2.88 -1.19 -7.19
N LEU A 142 2.35 -0.70 -6.08
CA LEU A 142 2.97 0.31 -5.23
C LEU A 142 3.03 -0.19 -3.79
N THR A 143 4.10 0.18 -3.07
CA THR A 143 4.23 -0.01 -1.62
C THR A 143 5.13 1.09 -1.03
N ARG A 144 4.99 1.40 0.26
CA ARG A 144 5.82 2.43 0.91
C ARG A 144 7.18 1.85 1.32
N ALA A 145 8.23 2.63 1.15
CA ALA A 145 9.55 2.32 1.68
C ALA A 145 9.54 2.46 3.21
N GLY A 146 9.74 1.35 3.93
CA GLY A 146 9.82 1.32 5.40
C GLY A 146 8.75 0.50 6.13
N LEU A 147 7.86 -0.18 5.42
CA LEU A 147 6.91 -1.16 5.99
C LEU A 147 7.40 -2.61 5.83
N VAL A 148 8.68 -2.84 6.14
CA VAL A 148 9.30 -4.18 6.24
C VAL A 148 9.50 -4.51 7.71
#